data_AF-A0A4P8WII8-F1
#
_entry.id   AF-A0A4P8WII8-F1
#
_cell.length_a   1.000
_cell.length_b   1.000
_cell.length_c   1.000
_cell.angle_alpha   90.00
_cell.angle_beta   90.00
_cell.angle_gamma   90.00
#
_symmetry.space_group_name_H-M   'P 1'
#
loop_
_entity.id
_entity.type
_entity.pdbx_description
1 polymer ?
#
loop_
_entity_poly.entity_id
_entity_poly.type
_entity_poly.pdbx_seq_one_letter_code
_entity_poly.pdbx_strand_id
1 'polypeptide(L)'
;MASLRTYTLIYVALILLATGKFVFFHFPEIFDYQMAVGGTMILAAIKVSLIAGYFQHLKDEPRSITYLMLTAVFMVFLLTLAAGYSIQ
;
A
#
# COMPACT_ATOMS: atom_id res chain seq x y z
N MET A 1 -0.60 -23.26 -1.83
CA MET A 1 -2.05 -23.39 -2.09
C MET A 1 -2.78 -22.30 -1.30
N ALA A 2 -3.69 -21.57 -1.95
CA ALA A 2 -4.50 -20.55 -1.30
C ALA A 2 -5.47 -21.22 -0.30
N SER A 3 -5.32 -20.92 0.98
CA SER A 3 -6.26 -21.36 2.02
C SER A 3 -7.33 -20.30 2.21
N LEU A 4 -8.61 -20.71 2.17
CA LEU A 4 -9.74 -19.82 2.45
C LEU A 4 -9.53 -19.03 3.74
N ARG A 5 -9.10 -19.71 4.81
CA ARG A 5 -8.84 -19.09 6.12
C ARG A 5 -7.82 -17.95 6.03
N THR A 6 -6.70 -18.15 5.35
CA THR A 6 -5.65 -17.14 5.21
C THR A 6 -6.15 -15.94 4.42
N TYR A 7 -6.85 -16.17 3.31
CA TYR A 7 -7.36 -15.09 2.47
C TYR A 7 -8.49 -14.31 3.15
N THR A 8 -9.34 -14.98 3.92
CA THR A 8 -10.37 -14.31 4.74
C THR A 8 -9.74 -13.43 5.82
N LEU A 9 -8.70 -13.90 6.51
CA LEU A 9 -7.99 -13.08 7.51
C LEU A 9 -7.36 -11.84 6.88
N ILE A 10 -6.71 -11.99 5.73
CA ILE A 10 -6.10 -10.87 5.02
C ILE A 10 -7.18 -9.92 4.50
N TYR A 11 -8.31 -10.43 4.01
CA TYR A 11 -9.45 -9.61 3.60
C TYR A 11 -9.96 -8.73 4.74
N VAL A 12 -10.14 -9.28 5.94
CA VAL A 12 -10.52 -8.51 7.14
C VAL A 12 -9.46 -7.46 7.46
N ALA A 13 -8.17 -7.81 7.41
CA ALA A 13 -7.09 -6.84 7.60
C ALA A 13 -7.14 -5.70 6.56
N LEU A 14 -7.43 -6.00 5.29
CA LEU A 14 -7.57 -4.99 4.23
C LEU A 14 -8.73 -4.03 4.50
N ILE A 15 -9.86 -4.53 5.04
CA ILE A 15 -10.98 -3.68 5.47
C ILE A 15 -10.53 -2.76 6.60
N LEU A 16 -9.89 -3.31 7.64
CA LEU A 16 -9.41 -2.53 8.78
C LEU A 16 -8.40 -1.45 8.35
N LEU A 17 -7.46 -1.78 7.46
CA LEU A 17 -6.50 -0.82 6.91
C LEU A 17 -7.16 0.26 6.05
N ALA A 18 -8.26 -0.07 5.36
CA ALA A 18 -9.01 0.90 4.56
C ALA A 18 -9.81 1.85 5.45
N THR A 19 -10.62 1.31 6.36
CA THR A 19 -11.48 2.08 7.25
C THR A 19 -10.66 2.83 8.30
N GLY A 20 -9.57 2.25 8.79
CA GLY A 20 -8.70 2.84 9.82
C GLY A 20 -8.10 4.20 9.42
N LYS A 21 -7.97 4.49 8.13
CA LYS A 21 -7.53 5.82 7.65
C LYS A 21 -8.43 6.95 8.10
N PHE A 22 -9.73 6.66 8.30
CA PHE A 22 -10.68 7.64 8.79
C PHE A 22 -10.27 8.21 10.16
N VAL A 23 -9.70 7.37 11.03
CA VAL A 23 -9.26 7.76 12.37
C VAL A 23 -8.29 8.93 12.33
N PHE A 24 -7.38 8.94 11.36
CA PHE A 24 -6.37 9.98 11.25
C PHE A 24 -6.94 11.37 10.96
N PHE A 25 -8.03 11.46 10.20
CA PHE A 25 -8.64 12.74 9.82
C PHE A 25 -9.84 13.13 10.69
N HIS A 26 -10.39 12.18 11.46
CA HIS A 26 -11.54 12.43 12.30
C HIS A 26 -11.18 13.01 13.67
N PHE A 27 -9.97 12.75 14.16
CA PHE A 27 -9.49 13.22 15.48
C PHE A 27 -8.32 14.22 15.34
N PRO A 28 -8.59 15.47 14.88
CA PRO A 28 -7.55 16.48 14.66
C PRO A 28 -6.84 16.94 15.93
N GLU A 29 -7.45 16.74 17.09
CA GLU A 29 -6.82 16.99 18.40
C GLU A 29 -5.73 15.97 18.77
N ILE A 30 -5.73 14.79 18.13
CA ILE A 30 -4.73 13.73 18.32
C ILE A 30 -3.71 13.72 17.17
N PHE A 31 -4.18 13.92 15.93
CA PHE A 31 -3.36 13.84 14.73
C PHE A 31 -3.35 15.17 13.99
N ASP A 32 -2.19 15.82 13.94
CA ASP A 32 -1.99 16.95 13.02
C ASP A 32 -2.08 16.49 11.55
N TYR A 33 -2.39 17.41 10.65
CA TYR A 33 -2.57 17.14 9.22
C TYR A 33 -1.39 16.37 8.61
N GLN A 34 -0.15 16.75 8.94
CA GLN A 34 1.03 16.03 8.41
C GLN A 34 1.10 14.59 8.91
N MET A 35 0.77 14.37 10.19
CA MET A 35 0.71 13.02 10.77
C MET A 35 -0.42 12.20 10.13
N ALA A 36 -1.57 12.82 9.88
CA ALA A 36 -2.72 12.15 9.28
C ALA A 36 -2.44 11.69 7.83
N VAL A 37 -1.79 12.56 7.05
CA VAL A 37 -1.31 12.22 5.70
C VAL A 37 -0.26 11.12 5.77
N GLY A 38 0.74 11.25 6.64
CA GLY A 38 1.81 10.25 6.81
C GLY A 38 1.26 8.87 7.20
N GLY A 39 0.39 8.82 8.21
CA GLY A 39 -0.28 7.58 8.65
C GLY A 39 -1.11 6.95 7.54
N THR A 40 -1.83 7.78 6.76
CA THR A 40 -2.61 7.31 5.61
C THR A 40 -1.74 6.68 4.53
N MET A 41 -0.58 7.25 4.24
CA MET A 41 0.38 6.72 3.28
C MET A 41 0.98 5.39 3.77
N ILE A 42 1.29 5.27 5.05
CA ILE A 42 1.77 4.00 5.65
C ILE A 42 0.70 2.91 5.54
N LEU A 43 -0.54 3.18 5.94
CA LEU A 43 -1.62 2.20 5.82
C LEU A 43 -1.89 1.83 4.35
N ALA A 44 -1.75 2.79 3.42
CA ALA A 44 -1.87 2.53 1.98
C ALA A 44 -0.79 1.57 1.48
N ALA A 45 0.48 1.80 1.86
CA ALA A 45 1.60 0.95 1.47
C ALA A 45 1.41 -0.49 1.95
N ILE A 46 1.07 -0.68 3.23
CA ILE A 46 0.80 -2.01 3.79
C ILE A 46 -0.34 -2.71 3.03
N LYS A 47 -1.44 -1.99 2.77
CA LYS A 47 -2.60 -2.53 2.05
C LYS A 47 -2.22 -3.00 0.65
N VAL A 48 -1.50 -2.18 -0.11
CA VAL A 48 -1.08 -2.54 -1.48
C VAL A 48 -0.12 -3.72 -1.46
N SER A 49 0.82 -3.80 -0.51
CA SER A 49 1.72 -4.95 -0.38
C SER A 49 0.97 -6.25 -0.08
N LEU A 50 -0.05 -6.21 0.79
CA LEU A 50 -0.91 -7.38 1.07
C LEU A 50 -1.71 -7.80 -0.16
N ILE A 51 -2.25 -6.85 -0.92
CA ILE A 51 -2.97 -7.14 -2.16
C ILE A 51 -2.03 -7.78 -3.19
N ALA A 52 -0.87 -7.17 -3.45
CA ALA A 52 0.09 -7.68 -4.41
C ALA A 52 0.59 -9.08 -4.02
N GLY A 53 1.00 -9.25 -2.77
CA GLY A 53 1.53 -10.52 -2.27
C GLY A 53 0.51 -11.66 -2.30
N TYR A 54 -0.73 -11.42 -1.86
CA TYR A 54 -1.72 -12.48 -1.66
C TYR A 54 -2.83 -12.51 -2.70
N PHE A 55 -3.45 -11.39 -3.03
CA PHE A 55 -4.58 -11.36 -3.97
C PHE A 55 -4.15 -11.34 -5.44
N GLN A 56 -2.98 -10.77 -5.74
CA GLN A 56 -2.35 -10.89 -7.07
C GLN A 56 -1.34 -12.04 -7.15
N HIS A 57 -1.20 -12.83 -6.07
CA HIS A 57 -0.34 -14.00 -6.01
C HIS A 57 1.15 -13.74 -6.29
N LEU A 58 1.64 -12.49 -6.17
CA LEU A 58 3.04 -12.15 -6.46
C LEU A 58 4.05 -12.98 -5.65
N LYS A 59 3.65 -13.41 -4.44
CA LYS A 59 4.51 -14.24 -3.57
C LYS A 59 4.75 -15.65 -4.12
N ASP A 60 3.84 -16.14 -4.96
CA ASP A 60 3.83 -17.51 -5.49
C ASP A 60 4.47 -17.54 -6.90
N GLU A 61 4.71 -16.37 -7.49
CA GLU A 61 5.39 -16.19 -8.78
C GLU A 61 6.92 -16.38 -8.68
N PRO A 62 7.63 -16.65 -9.79
CA PRO A 62 9.08 -16.73 -9.77
C PRO A 62 9.70 -15.38 -9.39
N ARG A 63 10.88 -15.44 -8.75
CA ARG A 63 11.57 -14.25 -8.21
C ARG A 63 11.83 -13.16 -9.25
N SER A 64 11.99 -13.54 -10.53
CA SER A 64 12.11 -12.59 -11.64
C SER A 64 10.92 -11.62 -11.73
N ILE A 65 9.69 -12.11 -11.50
CA ILE A 65 8.48 -11.27 -11.52
C ILE A 65 8.45 -10.35 -10.30
N THR A 66 8.87 -10.82 -9.13
CA THR A 66 9.00 -9.94 -7.95
C THR A 66 10.00 -8.82 -8.20
N TYR A 67 11.16 -9.11 -8.78
CA TYR A 67 12.16 -8.08 -9.12
C TYR A 67 11.68 -7.12 -10.21
N LEU A 68 10.93 -7.62 -11.20
CA LEU A 68 10.28 -6.78 -12.20
C LEU A 68 9.30 -5.80 -11.55
N MET A 69 8.43 -6.29 -10.66
CA MET A 69 7.45 -5.45 -9.95
C MET A 69 8.13 -4.40 -9.05
N LEU A 70 9.21 -4.77 -8.34
CA LEU A 70 9.98 -3.81 -7.54
C LEU A 70 10.63 -2.73 -8.42
N THR A 71 11.22 -3.13 -9.55
CA THR A 71 11.78 -2.19 -10.53
C THR A 71 10.70 -1.27 -11.08
N ALA A 72 9.51 -1.79 -11.40
CA ALA A 72 8.40 -0.99 -11.89
C ALA A 72 7.95 0.06 -10.86
N VAL A 73 7.79 -0.31 -9.59
CA VAL A 73 7.46 0.64 -8.50
C VAL A 73 8.53 1.71 -8.36
N PHE A 74 9.81 1.31 -8.40
CA PHE A 74 10.93 2.26 -8.36
C PHE A 74 10.89 3.26 -9.52
N MET A 75 10.64 2.78 -10.74
CA MET A 75 10.54 3.64 -11.93
C MET A 75 9.34 4.60 -11.85
N VAL A 76 8.21 4.17 -11.30
CA VAL A 76 7.06 5.07 -11.06
C VAL A 76 7.42 6.19 -10.10
N PHE A 77 8.22 5.94 -9.06
CA PHE A 77 8.69 7.00 -8.18
C PHE A 77 9.62 7.97 -8.89
N LEU A 78 10.57 7.47 -9.70
CA LEU A 78 11.43 8.35 -10.50
C LEU A 78 10.63 9.22 -11.46
N LEU A 79 9.63 8.65 -12.14
CA LEU A 79 8.75 9.40 -13.04
C LEU A 79 7.95 10.47 -12.29
N THR A 80 7.42 10.13 -11.11
CA THR A 80 6.64 11.07 -10.29
C THR A 80 7.51 12.24 -9.82
N LEU A 81 8.74 11.97 -9.39
CA LEU A 81 9.71 13.00 -9.01
C LEU A 81 10.08 13.87 -10.22
N ALA A 82 10.39 13.26 -11.36
CA ALA A 82 10.73 13.98 -12.58
C ALA A 82 9.57 14.89 -13.06
N ALA A 83 8.34 14.39 -13.02
CA ALA A 83 7.15 15.17 -13.34
C ALA A 83 6.96 16.37 -12.39
N GLY A 84 7.33 16.22 -11.12
CA GLY A 84 7.32 17.32 -10.15
C GLY A 84 8.21 18.50 -10.53
N TYR A 85 9.37 18.25 -11.17
CA TYR A 85 10.26 19.29 -11.67
C TYR A 85 9.84 19.88 -13.02
N SER A 86 9.02 19.16 -13.80
CA SER A 86 8.59 19.61 -15.13
C SER A 86 7.45 20.63 -15.12
N ILE A 87 6.74 20.76 -13.99
CA ILE A 87 5.56 21.62 -13.85
C ILE A 87 5.93 23.01 -13.28
N GLN A 88 7.12 23.14 -12.68
CA GLN A 88 7.72 24.42 -12.28
C GLN A 88 8.45 25.07 -13.45
#